data_AF-V6T7Z0-F1
#
_entry.id   AF-V6T7Z0-F1
#
_cell.length_a   1.000
_cell.length_b   1.000
_cell.length_c   1.000
_cell.angle_alpha   90.00
_cell.angle_beta   90.00
_cell.angle_gamma   90.00
#
_symmetry.space_group_name_H-M   'P 1'
#
loop_
_entity.id
_entity.type
_entity.pdbx_description
1 polymer ?
#
loop_
_entity_poly.entity_id
_entity_poly.type
_entity_poly.pdbx_seq_one_letter_code
_entity_poly.pdbx_strand_id
1 'polypeptide(L)'
;MLAENGRVPPFLVIGTPMTQTVFSCHCPSYAKRILKDSTMATANHQVVSLKLSKNVLEVICYQDAVIKWRENKSMSLDNVLVTNVIYSDAKQGERATDAAIKEAGATEAEAIQEILTRGHVSLSTQERRRRVEEKKQEIAGFLHNNYLSNTNSIVPVARILAAMDQVIGLKIDPFIEASAQAPGIVEMLEKKDIILLHPGGIEGSLSVPYSAVSKLQATAVKIGVNFLGDGEYTSTGWSVKFSVNPKGVDQLMSLLESLCKGEYECTLSSGAVEQVEETNPGKKNKSKGKKK
;
A
#
# COMPACT_ATOMS: atom_id res chain seq x y z
N MET A 1 75.82 10.09 69.39
CA MET A 1 75.41 10.29 70.79
C MET A 1 73.90 10.14 70.85
N LEU A 2 73.44 9.08 71.54
CA LEU A 2 72.21 8.97 72.35
C LEU A 2 70.87 9.15 71.59
N ALA A 3 69.86 8.30 71.65
CA ALA A 3 69.46 7.22 72.57
C ALA A 3 68.47 6.31 71.79
N GLU A 4 68.54 4.97 71.84
CA GLU A 4 67.91 4.09 72.86
C GLU A 4 66.40 4.36 73.00
N ASN A 5 65.48 3.42 72.74
CA ASN A 5 65.28 2.12 73.39
C ASN A 5 64.33 1.28 72.51
N GLY A 6 64.58 -0.01 72.24
CA GLY A 6 64.24 -1.14 73.11
C GLY A 6 62.77 -1.54 72.90
N ARG A 7 62.34 -2.79 72.68
CA ARG A 7 62.89 -4.10 73.05
C ARG A 7 62.13 -5.19 72.26
N VAL A 8 62.84 -6.29 72.06
CA VAL A 8 62.67 -7.45 71.17
C VAL A 8 61.60 -8.49 71.62
N PRO A 9 61.23 -9.46 70.74
CA PRO A 9 60.03 -10.33 70.75
C PRO A 9 60.27 -11.62 71.57
N PRO A 10 59.51 -12.76 71.44
CA PRO A 10 59.64 -13.70 70.30
C PRO A 10 58.39 -14.57 69.99
N PHE A 11 58.55 -15.51 69.04
CA PHE A 11 57.72 -16.72 68.75
C PHE A 11 56.48 -16.53 67.85
N LEU A 12 56.15 -17.35 66.83
CA LEU A 12 56.55 -18.72 66.43
C LEU A 12 55.94 -19.06 65.02
N VAL A 13 56.65 -19.86 64.20
CA VAL A 13 56.16 -20.83 63.15
C VAL A 13 55.42 -20.30 61.89
N ILE A 14 56.04 -20.30 60.69
CA ILE A 14 56.10 -21.35 59.62
C ILE A 14 54.72 -21.80 59.06
N GLY A 15 54.51 -21.64 57.73
CA GLY A 15 53.61 -22.49 56.93
C GLY A 15 52.66 -21.75 55.97
N THR A 16 52.83 -21.95 54.66
CA THR A 16 51.86 -21.64 53.58
C THR A 16 50.55 -22.42 53.76
N PRO A 17 49.41 -21.98 53.18
CA PRO A 17 48.96 -22.64 51.94
C PRO A 17 48.07 -21.82 50.97
N MET A 18 47.97 -22.36 49.75
CA MET A 18 46.78 -22.48 48.89
C MET A 18 46.16 -21.26 48.18
N THR A 19 46.44 -21.20 46.88
CA THR A 19 45.45 -21.20 45.79
C THR A 19 44.00 -20.86 46.18
N GLN A 20 43.55 -19.64 45.88
CA GLN A 20 42.13 -19.33 45.81
C GLN A 20 41.58 -19.72 44.45
N THR A 21 40.94 -20.88 44.46
CA THR A 21 40.09 -21.46 43.45
C THR A 21 38.90 -20.54 43.15
N VAL A 22 38.60 -20.41 41.86
CA VAL A 22 37.38 -19.84 41.27
C VAL A 22 36.15 -20.47 41.92
N PHE A 23 35.26 -19.65 42.48
CA PHE A 23 33.84 -20.01 42.58
C PHE A 23 33.03 -18.95 41.84
N SER A 24 32.89 -19.21 40.54
CA SER A 24 31.79 -18.72 39.71
C SER A 24 30.49 -19.12 40.41
N CYS A 25 29.90 -18.19 41.17
CA CYS A 25 28.53 -18.30 41.64
C CYS A 25 27.62 -18.20 40.42
N HIS A 26 27.42 -19.34 39.77
CA HIS A 26 26.37 -19.58 38.82
C HIS A 26 25.05 -19.47 39.60
N CYS A 27 24.44 -18.28 39.57
CA CYS A 27 23.12 -18.02 40.12
C CYS A 27 22.14 -17.97 38.94
N PRO A 28 21.43 -19.08 38.61
CA PRO A 28 20.51 -19.14 37.48
C PRO A 28 19.28 -18.23 37.63
N SER A 29 19.12 -17.64 38.80
CA SER A 29 17.97 -16.81 39.19
C SER A 29 18.13 -15.33 38.84
N TYR A 30 19.35 -14.85 38.55
CA TYR A 30 19.54 -13.44 38.13
C TYR A 30 19.35 -13.26 36.61
N ALA A 31 19.76 -14.25 35.81
CA ALA A 31 19.59 -14.24 34.35
C ALA A 31 18.11 -14.33 33.92
N LYS A 32 17.25 -14.95 34.73
CA LYS A 32 15.80 -15.01 34.47
C LYS A 32 15.04 -13.73 34.84
N ARG A 33 15.69 -12.76 35.48
CA ARG A 33 15.02 -11.55 35.99
C ARG A 33 15.12 -10.34 35.06
N ILE A 34 16.02 -10.37 34.07
CA ILE A 34 16.16 -9.31 33.04
C ILE A 34 15.25 -9.56 31.83
N LEU A 35 14.76 -10.79 31.63
CA LEU A 35 13.82 -11.12 30.53
C LEU A 35 12.35 -10.77 30.84
N LYS A 36 12.11 -9.96 31.89
CA LYS A 36 10.78 -9.51 32.30
C LYS A 36 10.68 -7.99 32.36
N ASP A 37 11.43 -7.29 31.50
CA ASP A 37 11.06 -5.93 31.14
C ASP A 37 9.73 -6.00 30.37
N SER A 38 8.67 -5.70 31.11
CA SER A 38 7.25 -5.71 30.73
C SER A 38 6.87 -4.83 29.52
N THR A 39 7.85 -4.25 28.82
CA THR A 39 7.67 -3.50 27.58
C THR A 39 7.33 -4.38 26.37
N MET A 40 7.73 -5.66 26.36
CA MET A 40 7.45 -6.57 25.23
C MET A 40 6.00 -7.12 25.19
N ALA A 41 5.30 -7.15 26.34
CA ALA A 41 3.99 -7.82 26.42
C ALA A 41 2.79 -6.94 25.98
N THR A 42 3.00 -5.63 25.77
CA THR A 42 1.88 -4.69 25.55
C THR A 42 2.03 -3.83 24.28
N ALA A 43 3.20 -3.80 23.65
CA ALA A 43 3.44 -2.91 22.50
C ALA A 43 3.11 -3.59 21.17
N ASN A 44 2.48 -2.86 20.25
CA ASN A 44 2.23 -3.25 18.86
C ASN A 44 3.56 -3.49 18.12
N HIS A 45 4.12 -4.69 18.21
CA HIS A 45 5.37 -5.08 17.59
C HIS A 45 5.16 -6.20 16.56
N GLN A 46 6.07 -6.27 15.61
CA GLN A 46 6.06 -7.20 14.50
C GLN A 46 7.38 -7.95 14.44
N VAL A 47 7.33 -9.26 14.20
CA VAL A 47 8.53 -10.09 14.05
C VAL A 47 8.81 -10.32 12.58
N VAL A 48 10.05 -10.04 12.18
CA VAL A 48 10.58 -10.35 10.85
C VAL A 48 11.55 -11.52 10.99
N SER A 49 11.31 -12.58 10.21
CA SER A 49 12.12 -13.80 10.26
C SER A 49 12.85 -14.01 8.93
N LEU A 50 14.16 -14.22 8.97
CA LEU A 50 14.97 -14.67 7.83
C LEU A 50 15.42 -16.11 8.07
N LYS A 51 15.07 -17.01 7.15
CA LYS A 51 15.54 -18.39 7.17
C LYS A 51 16.80 -18.50 6.33
N LEU A 52 17.92 -18.79 6.97
CA LEU A 52 19.16 -19.21 6.34
C LEU A 52 19.20 -20.74 6.28
N SER A 53 20.24 -21.29 5.67
CA SER A 53 20.37 -22.74 5.41
C SER A 53 20.16 -23.60 6.67
N LYS A 54 20.76 -23.21 7.81
CA LYS A 54 20.68 -23.95 9.08
C LYS A 54 20.09 -23.15 10.24
N ASN A 55 20.06 -21.83 10.12
CA ASN A 55 19.70 -20.93 11.21
C ASN A 55 18.49 -20.07 10.83
N VAL A 56 17.66 -19.75 11.82
CA VAL A 56 16.60 -18.75 11.69
C VAL A 56 17.00 -17.53 12.50
N LEU A 57 16.92 -16.36 11.88
CA LEU A 57 17.20 -15.08 12.52
C LEU A 57 15.93 -14.26 12.56
N GLU A 58 15.63 -13.69 13.72
CA GLU A 58 14.43 -12.92 13.98
C GLU A 58 14.77 -11.55 14.56
N VAL A 59 14.00 -10.54 14.15
CA VAL A 59 14.15 -9.16 14.61
C VAL A 59 12.78 -8.58 14.95
N ILE A 60 12.71 -7.83 16.04
CA ILE A 60 11.48 -7.18 16.52
C ILE A 60 11.45 -5.73 16.02
N CYS A 61 10.43 -5.43 15.24
CA CYS A 61 10.21 -4.14 14.59
C CYS A 61 8.90 -3.50 15.07
N TYR A 62 8.77 -2.20 14.88
CA TYR A 62 7.47 -1.54 15.00
C TYR A 62 6.53 -2.00 13.89
N GLN A 63 5.23 -2.01 14.18
CA GLN A 63 4.21 -2.36 13.20
C GLN A 63 4.23 -1.41 12.00
N ASP A 64 4.01 -1.95 10.80
CA ASP A 64 4.02 -1.23 9.51
C ASP A 64 5.38 -0.61 9.11
N ALA A 65 6.38 -0.57 9.99
CA ALA A 65 7.67 0.07 9.71
C ALA A 65 8.48 -0.66 8.64
N VAL A 66 8.41 -2.00 8.61
CA VAL A 66 9.17 -2.83 7.67
C VAL A 66 8.67 -2.66 6.23
N ILE A 67 7.36 -2.50 6.04
CA ILE A 67 6.80 -2.28 4.71
C ILE A 67 7.19 -0.89 4.22
N LYS A 68 7.03 0.12 5.07
CA LYS A 68 7.48 1.49 4.76
C LYS A 68 8.97 1.53 4.46
N TRP A 69 9.79 0.71 5.11
CA TRP A 69 11.22 0.59 4.83
C TRP A 69 11.50 0.03 3.43
N ARG A 70 10.70 -0.94 2.97
CA ARG A 70 10.82 -1.50 1.62
C ARG A 70 10.39 -0.51 0.54
N GLU A 71 9.37 0.28 0.84
CA GLU A 71 8.88 1.35 -0.04
C GLU A 71 9.83 2.56 -0.05
N ASN A 72 10.34 2.96 1.12
CA ASN A 72 11.16 4.15 1.32
C ASN A 72 12.54 3.78 1.89
N LYS A 73 13.56 3.85 1.04
CA LYS A 73 14.97 3.53 1.38
C LYS A 73 15.67 4.55 2.31
N SER A 74 14.99 5.59 2.78
CA SER A 74 15.60 6.73 3.50
C SER A 74 15.33 6.75 5.01
N MET A 75 14.63 5.77 5.58
CA MET A 75 14.48 5.70 7.03
C MET A 75 15.79 5.29 7.72
N SER A 76 15.95 5.63 8.99
CA SER A 76 17.03 5.14 9.85
C SER A 76 16.62 3.83 10.53
N LEU A 77 17.59 2.95 10.82
CA LEU A 77 17.32 1.65 11.47
C LEU A 77 16.66 1.80 12.84
N ASP A 78 17.04 2.84 13.60
CA ASP A 78 16.52 3.09 14.96
C ASP A 78 15.01 3.39 14.98
N ASN A 79 14.46 3.92 13.88
CA ASN A 79 13.02 4.20 13.77
C ASN A 79 12.20 2.96 13.37
N VAL A 80 12.86 1.91 12.87
CA VAL A 80 12.20 0.67 12.44
C VAL A 80 12.23 -0.38 13.55
N LEU A 81 13.35 -0.46 14.27
CA LEU A 81 13.61 -1.50 15.25
C LEU A 81 13.13 -1.09 16.64
N VAL A 82 12.53 -2.04 17.36
CA VAL A 82 12.24 -1.85 18.79
C VAL A 82 13.53 -2.10 19.60
N THR A 83 14.36 -3.02 19.13
CA THR A 83 15.62 -3.39 19.78
C THR A 83 16.64 -3.79 18.72
N ASN A 84 17.88 -3.34 18.87
CA ASN A 84 18.98 -3.63 17.94
C ASN A 84 19.60 -5.03 18.17
N VAL A 85 18.80 -6.00 18.63
CA VAL A 85 19.24 -7.36 18.95
C VAL A 85 18.64 -8.34 17.95
N ILE A 86 19.47 -9.26 17.45
CA ILE A 86 19.06 -10.36 16.56
C ILE A 86 18.81 -11.61 17.42
N TYR A 87 17.62 -12.19 17.28
CA TYR A 87 17.17 -13.35 18.04
C TYR A 87 17.20 -14.62 17.17
N SER A 88 17.39 -15.78 17.78
CA SER A 88 17.07 -17.09 17.17
C SER A 88 15.57 -17.37 17.28
N ASP A 89 14.98 -17.01 18.43
CA ASP A 89 13.55 -17.04 18.70
C ASP A 89 13.15 -15.78 19.50
N ALA A 90 12.44 -14.86 18.84
CA ALA A 90 12.00 -13.61 19.44
C ALA A 90 10.95 -13.80 20.55
N LYS A 91 10.19 -14.90 20.53
CA LYS A 91 9.17 -15.19 21.56
C LYS A 91 9.81 -15.68 22.85
N GLN A 92 10.90 -16.42 22.75
CA GLN A 92 11.67 -16.90 23.90
C GLN A 92 12.73 -15.90 24.36
N GLY A 93 13.05 -14.90 23.54
CA GLY A 93 14.08 -13.91 23.82
C GLY A 93 15.50 -14.49 23.72
N GLU A 94 15.68 -15.56 22.95
CA GLU A 94 16.99 -16.20 22.76
C GLU A 94 17.79 -15.43 21.70
N ARG A 95 19.00 -14.99 22.06
CA ARG A 95 19.87 -14.25 21.14
C ARG A 95 20.53 -15.22 20.16
N ALA A 96 20.60 -14.82 18.89
CA ALA A 96 21.30 -15.58 17.87
C ALA A 96 22.80 -15.68 18.18
N THR A 97 23.43 -16.79 17.76
CA THR A 97 24.88 -16.95 17.88
C THR A 97 25.62 -16.06 16.89
N ASP A 98 26.80 -15.56 17.28
CA ASP A 98 27.61 -14.70 16.41
C ASP A 98 27.96 -15.36 15.07
N ALA A 99 28.08 -16.70 15.05
CA ALA A 99 28.29 -17.46 13.83
C ALA A 99 27.10 -17.35 12.87
N ALA A 100 25.87 -17.45 13.37
CA ALA A 100 24.65 -17.32 12.57
C ALA A 100 24.45 -15.88 12.08
N ILE A 101 24.80 -14.87 12.88
CA ILE A 101 24.74 -13.46 12.46
C ILE A 101 25.72 -13.21 11.30
N LYS A 102 26.93 -13.77 11.38
CA LYS A 102 27.95 -13.66 10.32
C LYS A 102 27.55 -14.30 8.99
N GLU A 103 26.63 -15.28 9.01
CA GLU A 103 26.06 -15.85 7.79
C GLU A 103 25.10 -14.88 7.08
N ALA A 104 24.45 -13.96 7.81
CA ALA A 104 23.56 -12.95 7.25
C ALA A 104 24.26 -11.65 6.85
N GLY A 105 25.40 -11.31 7.45
CA GLY A 105 26.14 -10.08 7.15
C GLY A 105 27.47 -10.02 7.90
N ALA A 106 28.42 -9.20 7.45
CA ALA A 106 29.72 -9.12 8.10
C ALA A 106 29.64 -8.39 9.46
N THR A 107 28.64 -7.51 9.61
CA THR A 107 28.31 -6.80 10.85
C THR A 107 26.86 -7.03 11.28
N GLU A 108 26.56 -6.80 12.57
CA GLU A 108 25.17 -6.90 13.08
C GLU A 108 24.21 -5.94 12.34
N ALA A 109 24.68 -4.74 11.97
CA ALA A 109 23.87 -3.76 11.23
C ALA A 109 23.56 -4.23 9.80
N GLU A 110 24.53 -4.82 9.10
CA GLU A 110 24.33 -5.40 7.77
C GLU A 110 23.37 -6.60 7.82
N ALA A 111 23.53 -7.47 8.81
CA ALA A 111 22.64 -8.61 9.01
C ALA A 111 21.19 -8.16 9.23
N ILE A 112 20.97 -7.12 10.04
CA ILE A 112 19.65 -6.50 10.24
C ILE A 112 19.08 -5.97 8.92
N GLN A 113 19.88 -5.26 8.12
CA GLN A 113 19.42 -4.73 6.82
C GLN A 113 19.01 -5.85 5.86
N GLU A 114 19.78 -6.95 5.85
CA GLU A 114 19.46 -8.13 5.06
C GLU A 114 18.14 -8.77 5.53
N ILE A 115 17.94 -8.90 6.84
CA ILE A 115 16.69 -9.42 7.43
C ILE A 115 15.50 -8.53 7.07
N LEU A 116 15.61 -7.20 7.14
CA LEU A 116 14.51 -6.29 6.79
C LEU A 116 14.14 -6.37 5.30
N THR A 117 15.15 -6.55 4.44
CA THR A 117 14.98 -6.56 2.98
C THR A 117 14.44 -7.89 2.47
N ARG A 118 15.03 -9.01 2.90
CA ARG A 118 14.71 -10.37 2.40
C ARG A 118 13.82 -11.18 3.35
N GLY A 119 13.73 -10.79 4.61
CA GLY A 119 13.00 -11.53 5.62
C GLY A 119 11.50 -11.60 5.34
N HIS A 120 10.88 -12.63 5.88
CA HIS A 120 9.42 -12.78 5.88
C HIS A 120 8.82 -11.99 7.04
N VAL A 121 7.86 -11.12 6.74
CA VAL A 121 7.17 -10.30 7.74
C VAL A 121 5.96 -11.08 8.26
N SER A 122 5.95 -11.38 9.57
CA SER A 122 4.80 -12.04 10.19
C SER A 122 3.71 -11.02 10.49
N LEU A 123 2.57 -11.13 9.80
CA LEU A 123 1.43 -10.24 10.04
C LEU A 123 0.61 -10.73 11.23
N SER A 124 0.17 -9.80 12.07
CA SER A 124 -0.88 -10.12 13.05
C SER A 124 -2.21 -10.40 12.33
N THR A 125 -3.12 -11.13 12.96
CA THR A 125 -4.44 -11.41 12.39
C THR A 125 -5.23 -10.13 12.10
N GLN A 126 -5.14 -9.13 12.98
CA GLN A 126 -5.82 -7.85 12.81
C GLN A 126 -5.22 -7.04 11.65
N GLU A 127 -3.90 -7.00 11.55
CA GLU A 127 -3.18 -6.30 10.48
C GLU A 127 -3.46 -6.92 9.11
N ARG A 128 -3.45 -8.26 9.03
CA ARG A 128 -3.80 -8.98 7.81
C ARG A 128 -5.22 -8.64 7.36
N ARG A 129 -6.19 -8.62 8.29
CA ARG A 129 -7.58 -8.23 7.98
C ARG A 129 -7.68 -6.80 7.46
N ARG A 130 -6.99 -5.85 8.11
CA ARG A 130 -6.97 -4.44 7.69
C ARG A 130 -6.45 -4.31 6.25
N ARG A 131 -5.31 -4.92 5.93
CA ARG A 131 -4.74 -4.85 4.57
C ARG A 131 -5.60 -5.52 3.52
N VAL A 132 -6.24 -6.63 3.86
CA VAL A 132 -7.18 -7.31 2.95
C VAL A 132 -8.37 -6.39 2.65
N GLU A 133 -8.92 -5.71 3.66
CA GLU A 133 -10.03 -4.77 3.45
C GLU A 133 -9.59 -3.55 2.64
N GLU A 134 -8.43 -2.96 2.92
CA GLU A 134 -7.85 -1.86 2.13
C GLU A 134 -7.68 -2.28 0.65
N LYS A 135 -7.11 -3.45 0.40
CA LYS A 135 -6.92 -3.98 -0.96
C LYS A 135 -8.26 -4.30 -1.64
N LYS A 136 -9.25 -4.77 -0.89
CA LYS A 136 -10.62 -5.01 -1.39
C LYS A 136 -11.27 -3.70 -1.86
N GLN A 137 -11.13 -2.62 -1.11
CA GLN A 137 -11.60 -1.29 -1.51
C GLN A 137 -10.91 -0.80 -2.79
N GLU A 138 -9.59 -1.00 -2.88
CA GLU A 138 -8.80 -0.66 -4.07
C GLU A 138 -9.27 -1.44 -5.31
N ILE A 139 -9.49 -2.75 -5.16
CA ILE A 139 -10.02 -3.61 -6.24
C ILE A 139 -11.41 -3.14 -6.65
N ALA A 140 -12.32 -2.86 -5.71
CA ALA A 140 -13.65 -2.38 -6.03
C ALA A 140 -13.62 -1.04 -6.77
N GLY A 141 -12.73 -0.13 -6.39
CA GLY A 141 -12.48 1.12 -7.10
C GLY A 141 -11.89 0.90 -8.50
N PHE A 142 -10.98 -0.06 -8.66
CA PHE A 142 -10.44 -0.42 -9.96
C PHE A 142 -11.52 -0.99 -10.89
N LEU A 143 -12.37 -1.89 -10.37
CA LEU A 143 -13.48 -2.48 -11.13
C LEU A 143 -14.48 -1.40 -11.56
N HIS A 144 -14.86 -0.50 -10.67
CA HIS A 144 -15.74 0.63 -10.98
C HIS A 144 -15.23 1.50 -12.14
N ASN A 145 -13.91 1.68 -12.23
CA ASN A 145 -13.30 2.56 -13.23
C ASN A 145 -13.00 1.90 -14.58
N ASN A 146 -12.98 0.57 -14.67
CA ASN A 146 -12.52 -0.17 -15.86
C ASN A 146 -13.52 -1.21 -16.38
N TYR A 147 -14.54 -1.55 -15.61
CA TYR A 147 -15.53 -2.57 -15.95
C TYR A 147 -16.92 -1.96 -16.02
N LEU A 148 -17.74 -2.53 -16.90
CA LEU A 148 -19.13 -2.16 -17.07
C LEU A 148 -20.04 -3.34 -16.75
N SER A 149 -21.28 -3.03 -16.39
CA SER A 149 -22.34 -4.02 -16.31
C SER A 149 -22.83 -4.39 -17.71
N ASN A 150 -23.54 -5.51 -17.86
CA ASN A 150 -24.20 -5.95 -19.11
C ASN A 150 -25.06 -4.86 -19.80
N THR A 151 -25.59 -3.90 -19.04
CA THR A 151 -26.35 -2.73 -19.51
C THR A 151 -25.46 -1.55 -19.91
N ASN A 152 -24.16 -1.77 -20.10
CA ASN A 152 -23.12 -0.77 -20.33
C ASN A 152 -23.07 0.36 -19.30
N SER A 153 -23.64 0.14 -18.12
CA SER A 153 -23.69 1.12 -17.04
C SER A 153 -22.57 0.91 -16.04
N ILE A 154 -22.09 2.00 -15.45
CA ILE A 154 -21.06 1.98 -14.41
C ILE A 154 -21.66 1.38 -13.13
N VAL A 155 -21.00 0.36 -12.57
CA VAL A 155 -21.45 -0.28 -11.33
C VAL A 155 -20.92 0.49 -10.12
N PRO A 156 -21.77 0.95 -9.18
CA PRO A 156 -21.30 1.66 -7.99
C PRO A 156 -20.37 0.82 -7.12
N VAL A 157 -19.34 1.44 -6.54
CA VAL A 157 -18.34 0.77 -5.67
C VAL A 157 -19.01 0.00 -4.52
N ALA A 158 -20.03 0.60 -3.88
CA ALA A 158 -20.76 -0.04 -2.79
C ALA A 158 -21.44 -1.37 -3.21
N ARG A 159 -21.93 -1.45 -4.45
CA ARG A 159 -22.54 -2.67 -4.99
C ARG A 159 -21.49 -3.75 -5.25
N ILE A 160 -20.32 -3.37 -5.75
CA ILE A 160 -19.19 -4.29 -5.98
C ILE A 160 -18.71 -4.85 -4.64
N LEU A 161 -18.55 -4.01 -3.62
CA LEU A 161 -18.16 -4.44 -2.27
C LEU A 161 -19.16 -5.44 -1.67
N ALA A 162 -20.46 -5.12 -1.76
CA ALA A 162 -21.52 -6.00 -1.30
C ALA A 162 -21.50 -7.35 -2.03
N ALA A 163 -21.24 -7.36 -3.34
CA ALA A 163 -21.10 -8.59 -4.09
C ALA A 163 -19.86 -9.39 -3.67
N MET A 164 -18.72 -8.74 -3.45
CA MET A 164 -17.51 -9.40 -2.95
C MET A 164 -17.73 -10.05 -1.58
N ASP A 165 -18.52 -9.42 -0.69
CA ASP A 165 -18.87 -9.98 0.63
C ASP A 165 -19.78 -11.20 0.55
N GLN A 166 -20.63 -11.29 -0.48
CA GLN A 166 -21.49 -12.45 -0.71
C GLN A 166 -20.70 -13.67 -1.24
N VAL A 167 -19.51 -13.46 -1.83
CA VAL A 167 -18.68 -14.54 -2.35
C VAL A 167 -17.99 -15.29 -1.20
N ILE A 168 -18.57 -16.43 -0.82
CA ILE A 168 -17.90 -17.38 0.09
C ILE A 168 -16.61 -17.90 -0.55
N GLY A 169 -15.48 -17.77 0.16
CA GLY A 169 -14.19 -18.32 -0.27
C GLY A 169 -13.32 -17.38 -1.11
N LEU A 170 -13.68 -16.10 -1.23
CA LEU A 170 -12.85 -15.10 -1.89
C LEU A 170 -11.52 -14.92 -1.14
N LYS A 171 -10.41 -15.25 -1.79
CA LYS A 171 -9.05 -15.03 -1.25
C LYS A 171 -8.46 -13.81 -1.95
N ILE A 172 -8.23 -12.76 -1.17
CA ILE A 172 -7.58 -11.52 -1.63
C ILE A 172 -6.19 -11.48 -1.01
N ASP A 173 -5.18 -11.30 -1.86
CA ASP A 173 -3.80 -11.17 -1.42
C ASP A 173 -3.42 -9.69 -1.28
N PRO A 174 -3.00 -9.21 -0.09
CA PRO A 174 -2.76 -7.79 0.14
C PRO A 174 -1.51 -7.24 -0.57
N PHE A 175 -0.61 -8.12 -1.01
CA PHE A 175 0.68 -7.73 -1.59
C PHE A 175 0.69 -7.72 -3.13
N ILE A 176 -0.36 -8.24 -3.76
CA ILE A 176 -0.48 -8.23 -5.22
C ILE A 176 -1.29 -6.99 -5.63
N GLU A 177 -0.90 -6.37 -6.74
CA GLU A 177 -1.60 -5.22 -7.31
C GLU A 177 -3.08 -5.51 -7.61
N ALA A 178 -3.94 -4.50 -7.41
CA ALA A 178 -5.38 -4.65 -7.63
C ALA A 178 -5.72 -5.01 -9.09
N SER A 179 -5.00 -4.43 -10.05
CA SER A 179 -5.16 -4.68 -11.50
C SER A 179 -4.91 -6.16 -11.87
N ALA A 180 -3.92 -6.79 -11.24
CA ALA A 180 -3.60 -8.19 -11.52
C ALA A 180 -4.62 -9.17 -10.91
N GLN A 181 -5.21 -8.82 -9.76
CA GLN A 181 -6.22 -9.65 -9.09
C GLN A 181 -7.63 -9.46 -9.67
N ALA A 182 -7.93 -8.30 -10.26
CA ALA A 182 -9.26 -7.93 -10.71
C ALA A 182 -9.91 -8.95 -11.68
N PRO A 183 -9.23 -9.46 -12.74
CA PRO A 183 -9.86 -10.40 -13.67
C PRO A 183 -10.27 -11.72 -13.01
N GLY A 184 -9.46 -12.26 -12.11
CA GLY A 184 -9.77 -13.51 -11.40
C GLY A 184 -10.93 -13.35 -10.43
N ILE A 185 -11.09 -12.17 -9.85
CA ILE A 185 -12.23 -11.84 -8.97
C ILE A 185 -13.51 -11.70 -9.80
N VAL A 186 -13.43 -11.04 -10.96
CA VAL A 186 -14.56 -10.90 -11.89
C VAL A 186 -15.07 -12.27 -12.34
N GLU A 187 -14.18 -13.17 -12.76
CA GLU A 187 -14.57 -14.54 -13.16
C GLU A 187 -15.30 -15.29 -12.02
N MET A 188 -14.89 -15.09 -10.76
CA MET A 188 -15.57 -15.67 -9.61
C MET A 188 -16.94 -15.04 -9.33
N LEU A 189 -17.08 -13.72 -9.53
CA LEU A 189 -18.35 -13.01 -9.38
C LEU A 189 -19.36 -13.45 -10.45
N GLU A 190 -18.89 -13.65 -11.68
CA GLU A 190 -19.70 -14.14 -12.81
C GLU A 190 -20.13 -15.59 -12.61
N LYS A 191 -19.22 -16.48 -12.18
CA LYS A 191 -19.56 -17.89 -11.88
C LYS A 191 -20.66 -18.06 -10.83
N LYS A 192 -20.77 -17.11 -9.91
CA LYS A 192 -21.81 -17.13 -8.86
C LYS A 192 -23.07 -16.34 -9.23
N ASP A 193 -23.11 -15.79 -10.44
CA ASP A 193 -24.26 -15.03 -10.98
C ASP A 193 -24.72 -13.87 -10.09
N ILE A 194 -23.78 -13.21 -9.40
CA ILE A 194 -24.10 -12.08 -8.51
C ILE A 194 -24.06 -10.76 -9.29
N ILE A 195 -22.97 -10.54 -10.02
CA ILE A 195 -22.77 -9.40 -10.92
C ILE A 195 -22.02 -9.89 -12.15
N LEU A 196 -22.52 -9.49 -13.32
CA LEU A 196 -21.85 -9.67 -14.61
C LEU A 196 -21.06 -8.39 -14.93
N LEU A 197 -19.75 -8.53 -15.14
CA LEU A 197 -18.83 -7.41 -15.36
C LEU A 197 -17.94 -7.71 -16.57
N HIS A 198 -18.07 -6.91 -17.62
CA HIS A 198 -17.18 -7.03 -18.77
C HIS A 198 -16.13 -5.90 -18.79
N PRO A 199 -14.88 -6.20 -19.17
CA PRO A 199 -13.88 -5.16 -19.38
C PRO A 199 -14.26 -4.34 -20.61
N GLY A 200 -14.33 -3.01 -20.47
CA GLY A 200 -14.70 -2.16 -21.58
C GLY A 200 -14.98 -0.72 -21.15
N GLY A 201 -14.81 0.19 -22.10
CA GLY A 201 -15.22 1.59 -21.95
C GLY A 201 -16.65 1.80 -22.42
N ILE A 202 -17.27 2.88 -21.95
CA ILE A 202 -18.57 3.33 -22.43
C ILE A 202 -18.37 3.78 -23.87
N GLU A 203 -19.13 3.16 -24.78
CA GLU A 203 -19.13 3.56 -26.18
C GLU A 203 -20.10 4.71 -26.40
N GLY A 204 -19.74 5.63 -27.28
CA GLY A 204 -20.60 6.74 -27.68
C GLY A 204 -20.27 7.23 -29.07
N SER A 205 -21.14 8.09 -29.60
CA SER A 205 -20.86 8.90 -30.79
C SER A 205 -20.75 10.36 -30.43
N LEU A 206 -19.77 11.03 -31.02
CA LEU A 206 -19.50 12.44 -30.82
C LEU A 206 -19.49 13.15 -32.17
N SER A 207 -20.26 14.22 -32.29
CA SER A 207 -20.27 15.17 -33.40
C SER A 207 -19.73 16.51 -32.93
N VAL A 208 -18.66 16.97 -33.58
CA VAL A 208 -17.97 18.23 -33.22
C VAL A 208 -17.63 19.06 -34.46
N PRO A 209 -17.57 20.40 -34.32
CA PRO A 209 -17.20 21.29 -35.40
C PRO A 209 -15.71 21.16 -35.74
N TYR A 210 -15.37 21.45 -37.00
CA TYR A 210 -14.00 21.36 -37.52
C TYR A 210 -12.95 22.14 -36.72
N SER A 211 -13.35 23.24 -36.09
CA SER A 211 -12.48 24.09 -35.27
C SER A 211 -11.91 23.37 -34.02
N ALA A 212 -12.60 22.35 -33.51
CA ALA A 212 -12.26 21.69 -32.25
C ALA A 212 -11.56 20.33 -32.43
N VAL A 213 -11.62 19.72 -33.63
CA VAL A 213 -11.19 18.34 -33.91
C VAL A 213 -9.73 18.08 -33.51
N SER A 214 -8.81 18.94 -33.95
CA SER A 214 -7.37 18.73 -33.72
C SER A 214 -6.97 18.78 -32.24
N LYS A 215 -7.56 19.72 -31.49
CA LYS A 215 -7.34 19.86 -30.04
C LYS A 215 -8.00 18.73 -29.26
N LEU A 216 -9.19 18.32 -29.70
CA LEU A 216 -9.91 17.22 -29.10
C LEU A 216 -9.11 15.93 -29.26
N GLN A 217 -8.68 15.55 -30.46
CA GLN A 217 -7.90 14.33 -30.69
C GLN A 217 -6.61 14.32 -29.86
N ALA A 218 -5.89 15.44 -29.78
CA ALA A 218 -4.67 15.55 -28.98
C ALA A 218 -4.90 15.39 -27.48
N THR A 219 -6.08 15.79 -26.98
CA THR A 219 -6.40 15.73 -25.54
C THR A 219 -7.11 14.42 -25.18
N ALA A 220 -7.88 13.87 -26.11
CA ALA A 220 -8.56 12.59 -26.01
C ALA A 220 -7.58 11.43 -25.76
N VAL A 221 -6.43 11.43 -26.45
CA VAL A 221 -5.35 10.46 -26.20
C VAL A 221 -4.82 10.54 -24.76
N LYS A 222 -4.78 11.74 -24.16
CA LYS A 222 -4.28 11.92 -22.79
C LYS A 222 -5.28 11.44 -21.73
N ILE A 223 -6.58 11.49 -22.04
CA ILE A 223 -7.65 11.03 -21.17
C ILE A 223 -7.85 9.50 -21.28
N GLY A 224 -7.38 8.89 -22.37
CA GLY A 224 -7.60 7.47 -22.66
C GLY A 224 -8.91 7.22 -23.42
N VAL A 225 -9.33 8.17 -24.24
CA VAL A 225 -10.43 8.01 -25.21
C VAL A 225 -9.89 7.24 -26.42
N ASN A 226 -10.48 6.10 -26.73
CA ASN A 226 -10.15 5.32 -27.92
C ASN A 226 -11.17 5.61 -29.01
N PHE A 227 -10.75 6.22 -30.13
CA PHE A 227 -11.61 6.42 -31.29
C PHE A 227 -11.72 5.12 -32.09
N LEU A 228 -12.96 4.69 -32.33
CA LEU A 228 -13.29 3.50 -33.11
C LEU A 228 -13.38 3.91 -34.59
N GLY A 229 -12.23 3.99 -35.25
CA GLY A 229 -12.07 4.34 -36.66
C GLY A 229 -11.74 5.83 -36.92
N ASP A 230 -11.61 6.18 -38.20
CA ASP A 230 -11.15 7.51 -38.65
C ASP A 230 -12.24 8.61 -38.58
N GLY A 231 -13.47 8.21 -38.26
CA GLY A 231 -14.65 9.08 -38.19
C GLY A 231 -15.17 9.52 -39.57
N GLU A 232 -16.39 10.04 -39.59
CA GLU A 232 -17.11 10.48 -40.78
C GLU A 232 -17.11 12.02 -40.85
N TYR A 233 -16.61 12.56 -41.95
CA TYR A 233 -16.60 13.98 -42.23
C TYR A 233 -17.93 14.38 -42.88
N THR A 234 -18.77 15.09 -42.14
CA THR A 234 -20.08 15.59 -42.60
C THR A 234 -19.98 17.07 -42.97
N SER A 235 -20.91 17.61 -43.76
CA SER A 235 -20.93 19.03 -44.13
C SER A 235 -20.92 20.00 -42.92
N THR A 236 -21.39 19.55 -41.76
CA THR A 236 -21.52 20.36 -40.53
C THR A 236 -20.46 20.08 -39.47
N GLY A 237 -19.68 19.00 -39.59
CA GLY A 237 -18.70 18.62 -38.57
C GLY A 237 -18.08 17.24 -38.78
N TRP A 238 -17.31 16.79 -37.79
CA TRP A 238 -16.70 15.46 -37.73
C TRP A 238 -17.45 14.61 -36.70
N SER A 239 -17.97 13.46 -37.15
CA SER A 239 -18.64 12.48 -36.31
C SER A 239 -17.75 11.27 -36.09
N VAL A 240 -17.58 10.82 -34.85
CA VAL A 240 -16.72 9.69 -34.53
C VAL A 240 -17.34 8.83 -33.43
N LYS A 241 -17.19 7.52 -33.55
CA LYS A 241 -17.49 6.59 -32.44
C LYS A 241 -16.27 6.50 -31.55
N PHE A 242 -16.46 6.51 -30.25
CA PHE A 242 -15.39 6.42 -29.28
C PHE A 242 -15.76 5.47 -28.13
N SER A 243 -14.74 4.93 -27.48
CA SER A 243 -14.84 4.17 -26.25
C SER A 243 -14.00 4.84 -25.17
N VAL A 244 -14.59 5.08 -24.00
CA VAL A 244 -13.98 5.82 -22.89
C VAL A 244 -14.15 5.06 -21.58
N ASN A 245 -13.08 5.01 -20.78
CA ASN A 245 -13.20 4.52 -19.41
C ASN A 245 -14.14 5.42 -18.60
N PRO A 246 -14.97 4.88 -17.70
CA PRO A 246 -15.84 5.64 -16.79
C PRO A 246 -15.23 6.92 -16.21
N LYS A 247 -13.97 6.85 -15.72
CA LYS A 247 -13.23 8.00 -15.16
C LYS A 247 -12.96 9.14 -16.16
N GLY A 248 -12.84 8.81 -17.45
CA GLY A 248 -12.53 9.74 -18.51
C GLY A 248 -13.76 10.47 -19.08
N VAL A 249 -14.98 10.02 -18.74
CA VAL A 249 -16.22 10.64 -19.25
C VAL A 249 -16.34 12.08 -18.78
N ASP A 250 -16.21 12.33 -17.47
CA ASP A 250 -16.33 13.68 -16.91
C ASP A 250 -15.29 14.64 -17.51
N GLN A 251 -14.07 14.15 -17.71
CA GLN A 251 -12.97 14.90 -18.31
C GLN A 251 -13.26 15.21 -19.79
N LEU A 252 -13.81 14.25 -20.53
CA LEU A 252 -14.21 14.44 -21.91
C LEU A 252 -15.31 15.50 -22.01
N MET A 253 -16.35 15.42 -21.19
CA MET A 253 -17.47 16.37 -21.19
C MET A 253 -17.00 17.80 -20.91
N SER A 254 -16.19 17.99 -19.87
CA SER A 254 -15.61 19.31 -19.55
C SER A 254 -14.77 19.88 -20.71
N LEU A 255 -14.04 19.04 -21.45
CA LEU A 255 -13.29 19.48 -22.62
C LEU A 255 -14.19 19.88 -23.78
N LEU A 256 -15.24 19.10 -24.05
CA LEU A 256 -16.20 19.40 -25.11
C LEU A 256 -16.87 20.75 -24.87
N GLU A 257 -17.27 21.04 -23.64
CA GLU A 257 -17.82 22.35 -23.26
C GLU A 257 -16.82 23.48 -23.53
N SER A 258 -15.56 23.31 -23.10
CA SER A 258 -14.54 24.35 -23.26
C SER A 258 -14.16 24.61 -24.73
N LEU A 259 -14.15 23.57 -25.57
CA LEU A 259 -13.70 23.64 -26.96
C LEU A 259 -14.83 24.03 -27.92
N CYS A 260 -16.04 23.52 -27.67
CA CYS A 260 -17.17 23.64 -28.59
C CYS A 260 -18.22 24.66 -28.14
N LYS A 261 -18.13 25.22 -26.92
CA LYS A 261 -19.04 26.26 -26.40
C LYS A 261 -20.54 25.94 -26.57
N GLY A 262 -20.90 24.65 -26.56
CA GLY A 262 -22.27 24.16 -26.74
C GLY A 262 -22.64 23.67 -28.15
N GLU A 263 -21.78 23.80 -29.15
CA GLU A 263 -22.00 23.27 -30.51
C GLU A 263 -21.44 21.84 -30.64
N TYR A 264 -21.84 20.91 -29.77
CA TYR A 264 -21.45 19.50 -29.90
C TYR A 264 -22.62 18.59 -29.57
N GLU A 265 -22.69 17.45 -30.24
CA GLU A 265 -23.66 16.40 -29.94
C GLU A 265 -22.90 15.16 -29.49
N CYS A 266 -23.08 14.76 -28.23
CA CYS A 266 -22.46 13.57 -27.65
C CYS A 266 -23.55 12.63 -27.16
N THR A 267 -23.60 11.43 -27.74
CA THR A 267 -24.54 10.37 -27.35
C THR A 267 -23.76 9.20 -26.77
N LEU A 268 -23.95 8.93 -25.48
CA LEU A 268 -23.38 7.78 -24.78
C LEU A 268 -24.36 6.61 -24.84
N SER A 269 -23.85 5.39 -25.08
CA SER A 269 -24.65 4.16 -25.13
C SER A 269 -25.17 3.71 -23.76
N SER A 270 -24.55 4.17 -22.67
CA SER A 270 -25.09 3.99 -21.31
C SER A 270 -26.10 5.10 -21.04
N GLY A 271 -27.35 4.76 -20.72
CA GLY A 271 -28.52 5.64 -20.67
C GLY A 271 -28.52 6.80 -19.67
N ALA A 272 -27.55 7.70 -19.75
CA ALA A 272 -27.65 9.08 -19.30
C ALA A 272 -27.55 9.96 -20.56
N VAL A 273 -28.69 10.10 -21.24
CA VAL A 273 -28.86 11.16 -22.23
C VAL A 273 -29.06 12.45 -21.44
N GLU A 274 -27.98 13.19 -21.17
CA GLU A 274 -28.11 14.60 -20.80
C GLU A 274 -28.27 15.40 -22.09
N GLN A 275 -29.53 15.61 -22.50
CA GLN A 275 -29.84 16.64 -23.48
C GLN A 275 -29.72 17.99 -22.75
N VAL A 276 -28.70 18.77 -23.08
CA VAL A 276 -28.72 20.19 -22.76
C VAL A 276 -29.68 20.85 -23.74
N GLU A 277 -30.91 21.08 -23.29
CA GLU A 277 -31.91 21.86 -24.03
C GLU A 277 -31.38 23.28 -24.32
N GLU A 278 -31.58 23.70 -25.56
CA GLU A 278 -31.28 25.03 -26.07
C GLU A 278 -32.02 26.11 -25.26
N THR A 279 -31.28 26.96 -24.54
CA THR A 279 -31.84 28.21 -24.03
C THR A 279 -31.72 29.31 -25.09
N ASN A 280 -32.81 29.45 -25.84
CA ASN A 280 -33.09 30.52 -26.80
C ASN A 280 -32.90 31.93 -26.17
N PRO A 281 -32.10 32.85 -26.73
CA PRO A 281 -31.95 34.20 -26.17
C PRO A 281 -33.09 35.11 -26.63
N GLY A 282 -34.19 35.12 -25.87
CA GLY A 282 -35.28 36.07 -26.00
C GLY A 282 -34.92 37.48 -25.53
N LYS A 283 -34.93 38.44 -26.46
CA LYS A 283 -35.10 39.91 -26.33
C LYS A 283 -35.07 40.51 -24.92
N LYS A 284 -34.07 41.36 -24.63
CA LYS A 284 -34.19 42.45 -23.64
C LYS A 284 -34.13 43.83 -24.32
N ASN A 285 -35.28 44.48 -24.32
CA ASN A 285 -35.45 45.90 -24.61
C ASN A 285 -34.58 46.76 -23.68
N LYS A 286 -33.80 47.68 -24.26
CA LYS A 286 -32.98 48.65 -23.53
C LYS A 286 -33.77 49.97 -23.42
N SER A 287 -34.56 50.13 -22.37
CA SER A 287 -35.16 51.44 -22.03
C SER A 287 -34.07 52.36 -21.46
N LYS A 288 -33.67 53.37 -22.25
CA LYS A 288 -32.83 54.49 -21.79
C LYS A 288 -33.67 55.42 -20.90
N GLY A 289 -33.41 55.40 -19.59
CA GLY A 289 -33.85 56.44 -18.66
C GLY A 289 -33.01 57.70 -18.82
N LYS A 290 -33.67 58.81 -19.13
CA LYS A 290 -33.12 60.15 -19.36
C LYS A 290 -33.03 60.86 -18.00
N LYS A 291 -31.83 61.31 -17.60
CA LYS A 291 -31.62 62.24 -16.48
C LYS A 291 -31.74 63.67 -17.00
N LYS A 292 -32.76 64.40 -16.58
CA LYS A 292 -32.74 65.85 -16.32
C LYS A 292 -33.95 66.20 -15.46
#